data_AF-A0A6S7JRT7-F1
#
_entry.id   AF-A0A6S7JRT7-F1
#
_cell.length_a   1.000
_cell.length_b   1.000
_cell.length_c   1.000
_cell.angle_alpha   90.00
_cell.angle_beta   90.00
_cell.angle_gamma   90.00
#
_symmetry.space_group_name_H-M   'P 1'
#
loop_
_entity.id
_entity.type
_entity.pdbx_description
1 polymer ?
#
loop_
_entity_poly.entity_id
_entity_poly.type
_entity_poly.pdbx_seq_one_letter_code
_entity_poly.pdbx_strand_id
1 'polypeptide(L)'
;MAALQLPTLAPFSVLSDSATLSQRWTKWVKSFEYFLVASNVTDKKRQRALLLHLAGPEVQEVFETLSDTGDDYATALEKLDAYFKPQKNIPFERHMFRQATQDSSETMNT
;
A
#
# COMPACT_ATOMS: atom_id res chain seq x y z
N MET A 1 8.80 30.93 -14.45
CA MET A 1 8.53 29.49 -14.62
C MET A 1 7.13 29.24 -14.11
N ALA A 2 6.21 28.76 -14.95
CA ALA A 2 4.84 28.49 -14.52
C ALA A 2 4.83 27.27 -13.60
N ALA A 3 4.31 27.43 -12.37
CA ALA A 3 4.04 26.30 -11.50
C ALA A 3 2.88 25.51 -12.11
N LEU A 4 3.12 24.26 -12.50
CA LEU A 4 2.06 23.37 -12.92
C LEU A 4 1.14 23.14 -11.72
N GLN A 5 -0.06 23.73 -11.73
CA GLN A 5 -1.13 23.41 -10.78
C GLN A 5 -1.69 22.03 -11.13
N LEU A 6 -0.95 20.99 -10.78
CA LEU A 6 -1.45 19.62 -10.85
C LEU A 6 -2.43 19.39 -9.70
N PRO A 7 -3.57 18.71 -9.93
CA PRO A 7 -4.44 18.29 -8.84
C PRO A 7 -3.63 17.44 -7.86
N THR A 8 -3.75 17.75 -6.58
CA THR A 8 -3.03 17.05 -5.51
C THR A 8 -3.47 15.60 -5.45
N LEU A 9 -2.51 14.67 -5.40
CA LEU A 9 -2.80 13.26 -5.22
C LEU A 9 -3.49 13.05 -3.86
N ALA A 10 -4.59 12.32 -3.83
CA ALA A 10 -5.26 11.98 -2.58
C ALA A 10 -4.35 11.07 -1.73
N PRO A 11 -4.27 11.28 -0.40
CA PRO A 11 -3.51 10.40 0.49
C PRO A 11 -3.94 8.94 0.37
N PHE A 12 -3.01 8.01 0.57
CA PHE A 12 -3.30 6.59 0.56
C PHE A 12 -3.88 6.16 1.90
N SER A 13 -5.02 5.47 1.87
CA SER A 13 -5.63 4.87 3.07
C SER A 13 -5.28 3.39 3.15
N VAL A 14 -4.56 3.01 4.20
CA VAL A 14 -4.15 1.66 4.55
C VAL A 14 -5.35 0.88 5.13
N LEU A 15 -6.21 1.54 5.90
CA LEU A 15 -7.26 0.89 6.70
C LEU A 15 -8.58 0.55 5.96
N SER A 16 -8.76 0.98 4.72
CA SER A 16 -10.09 0.92 4.07
C SER A 16 -10.56 -0.50 3.76
N ASP A 17 -9.81 -1.24 2.93
CA ASP A 17 -10.14 -2.61 2.53
C ASP A 17 -8.84 -3.39 2.29
N SER A 18 -8.63 -4.43 3.08
CA SER A 18 -7.44 -5.29 3.05
C SER A 18 -7.43 -6.22 1.82
N ALA A 19 -8.61 -6.59 1.29
CA ALA A 19 -8.71 -7.46 0.12
C ALA A 19 -8.21 -6.76 -1.16
N THR A 20 -8.41 -5.44 -1.26
CA THR A 20 -7.99 -4.61 -2.39
C THR A 20 -6.74 -3.79 -2.13
N LEU A 21 -6.12 -3.89 -0.94
CA LEU A 21 -4.99 -3.06 -0.50
C LEU A 21 -3.84 -3.02 -1.53
N SER A 22 -3.39 -4.18 -1.99
CA SER A 22 -2.30 -4.31 -2.98
C SER A 22 -2.64 -3.64 -4.33
N GLN A 23 -3.89 -3.79 -4.78
CA GLN A 23 -4.35 -3.18 -6.04
C GLN A 23 -4.46 -1.66 -5.90
N ARG A 24 -4.99 -1.17 -4.77
CA ARG A 24 -5.10 0.27 -4.49
C ARG A 24 -3.72 0.90 -4.37
N TRP A 25 -2.79 0.23 -3.69
CA TRP A 25 -1.39 0.67 -3.55
C TRP A 25 -0.73 0.81 -4.93
N THR A 26 -0.84 -0.22 -5.77
CA THR A 26 -0.28 -0.20 -7.12
C THR A 26 -0.85 0.94 -7.98
N LYS A 27 -2.16 1.20 -7.90
CA LYS A 27 -2.80 2.33 -8.59
C LYS A 27 -2.29 3.67 -8.08
N TRP A 28 -2.17 3.81 -6.77
CA TRP A 28 -1.70 5.04 -6.13
C TRP A 28 -0.23 5.35 -6.50
N VAL A 29 0.67 4.36 -6.43
CA VAL A 29 2.08 4.50 -6.85
C VAL A 29 2.17 4.94 -8.31
N LYS A 30 1.38 4.35 -9.21
CA LYS A 30 1.35 4.74 -10.62
C LYS A 30 0.92 6.19 -10.82
N SER A 31 -0.09 6.66 -10.07
CA SER A 31 -0.49 8.07 -10.09
C SER A 31 0.60 8.99 -9.55
N PHE A 32 1.34 8.55 -8.52
CA PHE A 32 2.48 9.28 -7.99
C PHE A 32 3.64 9.38 -9.00
N GLU A 33 3.94 8.31 -9.74
CA GLU A 33 4.96 8.34 -10.81
C GLU A 33 4.59 9.32 -11.92
N TYR A 34 3.32 9.37 -12.33
CA TYR A 34 2.84 10.39 -13.26
C TYR A 34 3.02 11.81 -12.72
N PHE A 35 2.77 12.02 -11.43
CA PHE A 35 3.01 13.31 -10.78
C PHE A 35 4.48 13.71 -10.80
N LEU A 36 5.42 12.77 -10.54
CA LEU A 36 6.86 13.04 -10.59
C LEU A 36 7.31 13.46 -11.99
N VAL A 37 6.85 12.75 -13.02
CA VAL A 37 7.16 13.06 -14.42
C VAL A 37 6.58 14.42 -14.81
N ALA A 38 5.30 14.67 -14.51
CA ALA A 38 4.65 15.93 -14.80
C ALA A 38 5.31 17.12 -14.08
N SER A 39 5.82 16.90 -12.86
CA SER A 39 6.50 17.91 -12.05
C SER A 39 8.00 18.04 -12.36
N ASN A 40 8.53 17.26 -13.31
CA ASN A 40 9.95 17.19 -13.67
C ASN A 40 10.87 16.97 -12.44
N VAL A 41 10.44 16.13 -11.50
CA VAL A 41 11.22 15.80 -10.29
C VAL A 41 12.14 14.62 -10.57
N THR A 42 13.42 14.88 -10.73
CA THR A 42 14.45 13.88 -11.05
C THR A 42 15.37 13.53 -9.87
N ASP A 43 15.44 14.39 -8.85
CA ASP A 43 16.25 14.15 -7.66
C ASP A 43 15.66 13.03 -6.79
N LYS A 44 16.45 11.98 -6.54
CA LYS A 44 16.00 10.78 -5.82
C LYS A 44 15.57 11.05 -4.38
N LYS A 45 16.27 11.96 -3.68
CA LYS A 45 15.92 12.32 -2.29
C LYS A 45 14.59 13.07 -2.25
N ARG A 46 14.37 13.97 -3.19
CA ARG A 46 13.11 14.69 -3.36
C ARG A 46 11.97 13.76 -3.74
N GLN A 47 12.20 12.78 -4.62
CA GLN A 47 11.20 11.74 -4.93
C GLN A 47 10.80 10.95 -3.69
N ARG A 48 11.77 10.50 -2.87
CA ARG A 48 11.50 9.84 -1.59
C ARG A 48 10.69 10.71 -0.63
N ALA A 49 11.08 11.98 -0.47
CA ALA A 49 10.36 12.91 0.40
C ALA A 49 8.92 13.14 -0.07
N LEU A 50 8.71 13.32 -1.39
CA LEU A 50 7.39 13.48 -1.98
C LEU A 50 6.53 12.22 -1.85
N LEU A 51 7.12 11.03 -1.99
CA LEU A 51 6.44 9.75 -1.79
C LEU A 51 5.82 9.70 -0.40
N LEU A 52 6.63 9.92 0.64
CA LEU A 52 6.17 9.85 2.03
C LEU A 52 5.20 10.99 2.38
N HIS A 53 5.44 12.19 1.86
CA HIS A 53 4.58 13.34 2.15
C HIS A 53 3.18 13.19 1.53
N LEU A 54 3.10 12.80 0.25
CA LEU A 54 1.83 12.67 -0.47
C LEU A 54 1.09 11.37 -0.15
N ALA A 55 1.81 10.30 0.20
CA ALA A 55 1.18 9.06 0.66
C ALA A 55 0.38 9.28 1.96
N GLY A 56 0.83 10.22 2.79
CA GLY A 56 0.13 10.67 3.98
C GLY A 56 0.49 9.89 5.26
N PRO A 57 -0.12 10.27 6.38
CA PRO A 57 0.28 9.81 7.72
C PRO A 57 0.22 8.29 7.90
N GLU A 58 -0.83 7.63 7.40
CA GLU A 58 -0.98 6.17 7.54
C GLU A 58 0.19 5.40 6.90
N VAL A 59 0.71 5.89 5.77
CA VAL A 59 1.88 5.27 5.11
C VAL A 59 3.17 5.64 5.83
N GLN A 60 3.27 6.84 6.41
CA GLN A 60 4.43 7.24 7.22
C GLN A 60 4.55 6.36 8.46
N GLU A 61 3.45 6.11 9.17
CA GLU A 61 3.42 5.20 10.32
C GLU A 61 3.89 3.79 9.93
N VAL A 62 3.40 3.26 8.81
CA VAL A 62 3.89 1.98 8.28
C VAL A 62 5.39 2.05 7.99
N PHE A 63 5.84 3.10 7.30
CA PHE A 63 7.23 3.27 6.90
C PHE A 63 8.20 3.36 8.09
N GLU A 64 7.79 4.02 9.18
CA GLU A 64 8.56 4.12 10.42
C GLU A 64 8.80 2.75 11.10
N THR A 65 7.95 1.76 10.81
CA THR A 65 8.15 0.38 11.31
C THR A 65 9.11 -0.46 10.46
N LEU A 66 9.52 0.03 9.29
CA LEU A 66 10.37 -0.71 8.36
C LEU A 66 11.86 -0.43 8.64
N SER A 67 12.69 -1.47 8.56
CA SER A 67 14.15 -1.33 8.61
C SER A 67 14.76 -1.21 7.21
N ASP A 68 15.96 -0.64 7.15
CA ASP A 68 16.78 -0.57 5.93
C ASP A 68 16.07 0.16 4.77
N THR A 69 15.39 1.27 5.09
CA THR A 69 14.55 2.01 4.12
C THR A 69 15.34 2.82 3.10
N GLY A 70 16.66 2.91 3.26
CA GLY A 70 17.53 3.72 2.41
C GLY A 70 17.20 5.23 2.41
N ASP A 71 17.98 5.97 1.63
CA ASP A 71 17.87 7.42 1.45
C ASP A 71 17.33 7.82 0.06
N ASP A 72 17.04 6.84 -0.79
CA ASP A 72 16.54 7.05 -2.15
C ASP A 72 15.13 6.47 -2.35
N TYR A 73 14.48 6.95 -3.43
CA TYR A 73 13.12 6.56 -3.78
C TYR A 73 12.97 5.06 -4.05
N ALA A 74 13.95 4.41 -4.68
CA ALA A 74 13.81 3.03 -5.11
C ALA A 74 13.77 2.10 -3.90
N THR A 75 14.68 2.27 -2.95
CA THR A 75 14.68 1.47 -1.71
C THR A 75 13.44 1.74 -0.86
N ALA A 76 13.02 3.01 -0.74
CA ALA A 76 11.81 3.34 0.01
C ALA A 76 10.55 2.70 -0.60
N LEU A 77 10.41 2.77 -1.93
CA LEU A 77 9.30 2.15 -2.65
C LEU A 77 9.34 0.63 -2.52
N GLU A 78 10.51 0.00 -2.64
CA GLU A 78 10.66 -1.45 -2.50
C GLU A 78 10.17 -1.96 -1.14
N LYS A 79 10.51 -1.25 -0.05
CA LYS A 79 10.05 -1.60 1.30
C LYS A 79 8.55 -1.45 1.47
N LEU A 80 7.97 -0.37 0.94
CA LEU A 80 6.52 -0.16 0.97
C LEU A 80 5.79 -1.17 0.10
N ASP A 81 6.33 -1.50 -1.07
CA ASP A 81 5.84 -2.56 -1.94
C ASP A 81 5.87 -3.91 -1.22
N ALA A 82 6.96 -4.24 -0.54
CA ALA A 82 7.08 -5.45 0.26
C ALA A 82 6.12 -5.49 1.44
N TYR A 83 5.60 -4.36 1.90
CA TYR A 83 4.57 -4.30 2.94
C TYR A 83 3.15 -4.42 2.36
N PHE A 84 2.84 -3.69 1.28
CA PHE A 84 1.49 -3.58 0.73
C PHE A 84 1.14 -4.62 -0.33
N LYS A 85 2.13 -5.19 -1.04
CA LYS A 85 1.91 -6.17 -2.10
C LYS A 85 1.80 -7.63 -1.64
N PRO A 86 2.33 -8.12 -0.50
CA PRO A 86 2.13 -9.50 -0.09
C PRO A 86 0.65 -9.81 0.18
N GLN A 87 0.00 -10.41 -0.82
CA GLN A 87 -1.15 -11.26 -0.61
C GLN A 87 -0.66 -12.62 -0.09
N LYS A 88 -0.43 -12.74 1.21
CA LYS A 88 -0.55 -14.03 1.90
C LYS A 88 -1.43 -13.86 3.12
N ASN A 89 -2.73 -13.77 2.86
CA ASN A 89 -3.80 -14.58 3.44
C ASN A 89 -3.61 -15.36 4.77
N ILE A 90 -2.69 -15.07 5.69
CA ILE A 90 -2.56 -15.89 6.91
C ILE A 90 -3.77 -15.67 7.85
N PRO A 91 -4.30 -14.46 8.09
CA PRO A 91 -5.51 -14.30 8.88
C PRO A 91 -6.78 -14.67 8.11
N PHE A 92 -6.84 -14.39 6.80
CA PHE A 92 -8.00 -14.68 5.95
C PHE A 92 -8.19 -16.18 5.75
N GLU A 93 -7.12 -16.94 5.49
CA GLU A 93 -7.19 -18.40 5.48
C GLU A 93 -7.37 -18.98 6.87
N ARG A 94 -6.83 -18.40 7.95
CA ARG A 94 -7.16 -18.86 9.30
C ARG A 94 -8.63 -18.62 9.66
N HIS A 95 -9.24 -17.54 9.15
CA HIS A 95 -10.66 -17.25 9.37
C HIS A 95 -11.55 -18.13 8.48
N MET A 96 -11.23 -18.32 7.19
CA MET A 96 -11.89 -19.28 6.30
C MET A 96 -11.72 -20.74 6.76
N PHE A 97 -10.55 -21.12 7.26
CA PHE A 97 -10.27 -22.45 7.83
C PHE A 97 -10.98 -22.66 9.17
N ARG A 98 -11.14 -21.61 10.00
CA ARG A 98 -11.94 -21.67 11.23
C ARG A 98 -13.45 -21.64 10.96
N GLN A 99 -13.90 -20.96 9.91
CA GLN A 99 -15.30 -20.97 9.48
C GLN A 99 -15.69 -22.22 8.67
N ALA A 100 -14.73 -23.02 8.20
CA ALA A 100 -14.98 -24.33 7.61
C ALA A 100 -15.17 -25.44 8.67
N THR A 101 -15.80 -25.11 9.81
CA THR A 101 -16.22 -26.12 10.80
C THR A 101 -17.68 -26.50 10.58
N GLN A 102 -17.83 -27.67 9.97
CA GLN A 102 -18.92 -28.66 10.08
C GLN A 102 -20.35 -28.16 9.83
N ASP A 103 -20.87 -28.46 8.64
CA ASP A 103 -22.31 -28.51 8.39
C ASP A 103 -22.96 -29.44 9.41
N SER A 104 -23.79 -28.87 10.29
CA SER A 104 -24.52 -29.59 11.32
C SER A 104 -25.81 -30.23 10.77
N SER A 105 -25.74 -30.85 9.60
CA SER A 105 -26.87 -31.55 8.99
C SER A 105 -26.55 -33.02 8.64
N GLU A 106 -25.63 -33.65 9.38
CA GLU A 106 -25.75 -35.10 9.59
C GLU A 106 -26.95 -35.35 10.50
N THR A 107 -28.11 -35.57 9.88
CA THR A 107 -29.25 -36.16 10.57
C THR A 107 -28.90 -37.62 10.85
N MET A 108 -28.47 -37.91 12.07
CA MET A 108 -28.35 -39.26 12.59
C MET A 108 -29.78 -39.82 12.74
N ASN A 109 -30.25 -40.56 11.74
CA ASN A 109 -31.51 -41.31 11.84
C ASN A 109 -31.31 -42.45 12.84
N THR A 110 -31.93 -42.31 14.01
CA THR A 110 -32.28 -43.44 14.89
C THR A 110 -33.29 -44.37 14.24
#